data_AF-A0A966TNY5-F1
#
_entry.id   AF-A0A966TNY5-F1
#
_cell.length_a   1.000
_cell.length_b   1.000
_cell.length_c   1.000
_cell.angle_alpha   90.00
_cell.angle_beta   90.00
_cell.angle_gamma   90.00
#
_symmetry.space_group_name_H-M   'P 1'
#
loop_
_entity.id
_entity.type
_entity.pdbx_description
1 polymer ?
#
loop_
_entity_poly.entity_id
_entity_poly.type
_entity_poly.pdbx_seq_one_letter_code
_entity_poly.pdbx_strand_id
1 'polypeptide(L)'
;MAYMAQLDNNNTVTRVLSVSNNDCPDPAPANEAQGAAFLESLGLGGNWKQTSFNASFRKNYAGIGYTYDAVRDAFIAPQPFPSWELNEDTCR
;
A
#
# COMPACT_ATOMS: atom_id res chain seq x y z
N MET A 1 8.02 9.76 -7.76
CA MET A 1 6.71 10.01 -7.14
C MET A 1 6.40 8.80 -6.26
N ALA A 2 6.03 9.02 -5.01
CA ALA A 2 5.65 7.95 -4.09
C ALA A 2 4.14 7.70 -4.17
N TYR A 3 3.70 6.50 -3.83
CA TYR A 3 2.27 6.17 -3.73
C TYR A 3 1.98 5.65 -2.33
N MET A 4 0.91 6.16 -1.71
CA MET A 4 0.47 5.79 -0.36
C MET A 4 -0.94 5.22 -0.45
N ALA A 5 -1.14 4.04 0.13
CA ALA A 5 -2.42 3.35 0.24
C ALA A 5 -3.00 3.53 1.64
N GLN A 6 -4.22 4.04 1.73
CA GLN A 6 -4.96 4.15 2.98
C GLN A 6 -5.60 2.81 3.31
N LEU A 7 -5.37 2.32 4.53
CA LEU A 7 -5.93 1.09 5.05
C LEU A 7 -7.06 1.38 6.05
N ASP A 8 -8.11 0.60 5.99
CA ASP A 8 -9.13 0.55 7.03
C ASP A 8 -8.73 -0.38 8.19
N ASN A 9 -9.65 -0.59 9.13
CA ASN A 9 -9.43 -1.43 10.32
C ASN A 9 -9.20 -2.92 9.98
N ASN A 10 -9.53 -3.36 8.76
CA ASN A 10 -9.33 -4.73 8.29
C ASN A 10 -8.10 -4.84 7.38
N ASN A 11 -7.22 -3.84 7.36
CA ASN A 11 -6.10 -3.72 6.43
C ASN A 11 -6.53 -3.71 4.95
N THR A 12 -7.77 -3.33 4.65
CA THR A 12 -8.26 -3.20 3.28
C THR A 12 -7.97 -1.80 2.76
N VAL A 13 -7.46 -1.74 1.54
CA VAL A 13 -7.11 -0.50 0.84
C VAL A 13 -8.39 0.21 0.43
N THR A 14 -8.62 1.40 0.97
CA THR A 14 -9.79 2.23 0.65
C THR A 14 -9.47 3.33 -0.35
N ARG A 15 -8.20 3.76 -0.40
CA ARG A 15 -7.73 4.84 -1.27
C ARG A 15 -6.25 4.68 -1.57
N VAL A 16 -5.82 5.16 -2.75
CA VAL A 16 -4.40 5.30 -3.08
C VAL A 16 -4.15 6.71 -3.60
N LEU A 17 -3.16 7.39 -3.03
CA LEU A 17 -2.77 8.75 -3.40
C LEU A 17 -1.30 8.80 -3.81
N SER A 18 -1.00 9.64 -4.79
CA SER A 18 0.37 10.00 -5.14
C SER A 18 0.87 11.11 -4.24
N VAL A 19 2.09 10.95 -3.71
CA VAL A 19 2.80 11.94 -2.90
C VAL A 19 4.09 12.32 -3.63
N SER A 20 4.43 13.61 -3.61
CA SER A 20 5.68 14.08 -4.23
C SER A 20 6.90 13.47 -3.55
N ASN A 21 7.99 13.27 -4.30
CA ASN A 21 9.24 12.78 -3.71
C ASN A 21 9.85 13.78 -2.71
N ASN A 22 9.46 15.05 -2.76
CA ASN A 22 9.88 16.03 -1.76
C ASN A 22 9.30 15.70 -0.37
N ASP A 23 8.07 15.18 -0.34
CA ASP A 23 7.33 14.88 0.90
C ASP A 23 7.51 13.41 1.33
N CYS A 24 7.82 12.51 0.39
CA CYS A 24 8.17 11.11 0.65
C CYS A 24 9.37 10.70 -0.21
N PRO A 25 10.60 11.02 0.22
CA PRO A 25 11.80 10.80 -0.56
C PRO A 25 12.19 9.32 -0.63
N ASP A 26 12.91 8.97 -1.70
CA ASP A 26 13.58 7.68 -1.81
C ASP A 26 14.74 7.58 -0.79
N PRO A 27 15.12 6.36 -0.35
CA PRO A 27 14.63 5.06 -0.82
C PRO A 27 13.29 4.65 -0.17
N ALA A 28 12.33 4.21 -1.00
CA ALA A 28 11.11 3.58 -0.50
C ALA A 28 11.37 2.14 -0.02
N PRO A 29 10.72 1.64 1.05
CA PRO A 29 9.71 2.32 1.88
C PRO A 29 10.29 3.02 3.14
N ALA A 30 11.57 3.40 3.15
CA ALA A 30 12.24 3.89 4.37
C ALA A 30 11.63 5.19 4.92
N ASN A 31 11.15 6.09 4.05
CA ASN A 31 10.54 7.37 4.42
C ASN A 31 8.99 7.34 4.43
N GLU A 32 8.37 6.16 4.50
CA GLU A 32 6.91 6.00 4.56
C GLU A 32 6.27 6.86 5.65
N ALA A 33 6.88 6.93 6.84
CA ALA A 33 6.38 7.71 7.96
C ALA A 33 6.28 9.21 7.63
N GLN A 34 7.20 9.74 6.81
CA GLN A 34 7.16 11.13 6.36
C GLN A 34 6.01 11.38 5.39
N GLY A 35 5.80 10.45 4.44
CA GLY A 35 4.66 10.51 3.53
C GLY A 35 3.31 10.41 4.25
N ALA A 36 3.22 9.57 5.29
CA ALA A 36 2.03 9.46 6.13
C ALA A 36 1.79 10.76 6.93
N ALA A 37 2.83 11.33 7.54
CA ALA A 37 2.75 12.59 8.27
C ALA A 37 2.35 13.77 7.36
N PHE A 38 2.82 13.79 6.11
CA PHE A 38 2.40 14.77 5.11
C PHE A 38 0.89 14.67 4.82
N LEU A 39 0.39 13.46 4.59
CA LEU A 39 -1.05 13.24 4.37
C LEU A 39 -1.88 13.61 5.61
N GLU A 40 -1.39 13.31 6.80
CA GLU A 40 -2.02 13.75 8.05
C GLU A 40 -2.06 15.29 8.16
N SER A 41 -0.98 15.99 7.78
CA SER A 41 -0.94 17.46 7.77
C SER A 41 -1.94 18.10 6.80
N LEU A 42 -2.37 17.37 5.77
CA LEU A 42 -3.43 17.76 4.83
C LEU A 42 -4.84 17.46 5.36
N GLY A 43 -4.97 16.92 6.58
CA GLY A 43 -6.23 16.48 7.16
C GLY A 43 -6.71 15.12 6.64
N LEU A 44 -5.86 14.39 5.91
CA LEU A 44 -6.15 13.05 5.37
C LEU A 44 -5.66 11.96 6.32
N GLY A 45 -5.96 12.08 7.62
CA GLY A 45 -5.52 11.13 8.64
C GLY A 45 -5.90 9.67 8.35
N GLY A 46 -5.46 8.76 9.23
CA GLY A 46 -5.69 7.32 9.09
C GLY A 46 -4.40 6.55 8.86
N ASN A 47 -4.54 5.27 8.53
CA ASN A 47 -3.40 4.37 8.39
C ASN A 47 -2.93 4.36 6.93
N TRP A 48 -1.70 4.80 6.68
CA TRP A 48 -1.13 4.88 5.34
C TRP A 48 0.07 3.96 5.19
N LYS A 49 0.08 3.19 4.10
CA LYS A 49 1.18 2.31 3.71
C LYS A 49 1.65 2.63 2.30
N GLN A 50 2.95 2.86 2.14
CA GLN A 50 3.56 3.09 0.84
C GLN A 50 3.40 1.86 -0.07
N THR A 51 3.17 2.07 -1.35
CA THR A 51 3.01 1.02 -2.34
C THR A 51 3.95 1.26 -3.52
N SER A 52 4.47 0.18 -4.09
CA SER A 52 5.39 0.23 -5.21
C SER A 52 4.65 0.03 -6.53
N PHE A 53 4.67 1.05 -7.39
CA PHE A 53 4.08 0.94 -8.74
C PHE A 53 4.74 -0.15 -9.59
N ASN A 54 6.05 -0.34 -9.42
CA ASN A 54 6.83 -1.35 -10.16
C ASN A 54 7.11 -2.63 -9.35
N ALA A 55 6.38 -2.84 -8.24
CA ALA A 55 6.54 -4.02 -7.38
C ALA A 55 7.96 -4.22 -6.81
N SER A 56 8.77 -3.16 -6.69
CA SER A 56 10.12 -3.22 -6.11
C SER A 56 10.15 -3.56 -4.62
N PHE A 57 9.08 -3.26 -3.91
CA PHE A 57 8.84 -3.66 -2.52
C PHE A 57 7.35 -3.97 -2.37
N ARG A 58 7.01 -4.68 -1.29
CA ARG A 58 5.63 -5.09 -0.98
C ARG A 58 4.90 -5.90 -2.06
N LYS A 59 5.66 -6.61 -2.90
CA LYS A 59 5.29 -7.53 -4.01
C LYS A 59 4.33 -6.99 -5.09
N ASN A 60 3.28 -6.26 -4.72
CA ASN A 60 2.19 -5.84 -5.57
C ASN A 60 1.86 -4.38 -5.32
N TYR A 61 1.36 -3.71 -6.35
CA TYR A 61 0.80 -2.39 -6.19
C TYR A 61 -0.57 -2.49 -5.51
N ALA A 62 -0.79 -1.71 -4.46
CA ALA A 62 -2.06 -1.58 -3.79
C ALA A 62 -3.15 -1.05 -4.74
N GLY A 63 -4.23 -1.81 -4.90
CA GLY A 63 -5.47 -1.35 -5.51
C GLY A 63 -6.57 -1.19 -4.47
N ILE A 64 -7.59 -0.38 -4.76
CA ILE A 64 -8.77 -0.30 -3.89
C ILE A 64 -9.41 -1.70 -3.75
N GLY A 65 -9.71 -2.11 -2.52
CA GLY A 65 -10.22 -3.44 -2.19
C GLY A 65 -9.15 -4.50 -1.97
N TYR A 66 -7.86 -4.18 -2.16
CA TYR A 66 -6.76 -5.10 -1.82
C TYR A 66 -6.59 -5.16 -0.31
N THR A 67 -6.11 -6.28 0.21
CA THR A 67 -5.77 -6.43 1.63
C THR A 67 -4.27 -6.37 1.81
N TYR A 68 -3.79 -5.56 2.75
CA TYR A 68 -2.38 -5.57 3.14
C TYR A 68 -2.12 -6.69 4.16
N ASP A 69 -1.23 -7.61 3.80
CA ASP A 69 -0.75 -8.68 4.67
C ASP A 69 0.64 -8.31 5.20
N ALA A 70 0.71 -8.01 6.50
CA ALA A 70 1.96 -7.64 7.17
C ALA A 70 2.93 -8.82 7.33
N VAL A 71 2.46 -10.07 7.30
CA VAL A 71 3.31 -11.26 7.42
C VAL A 71 4.05 -11.51 6.11
N ARG A 72 3.33 -11.38 4.99
CA ARG A 72 3.90 -11.55 3.64
C ARG A 72 4.53 -10.27 3.07
N ASP A 73 4.39 -9.17 3.81
CA ASP A 73 4.65 -7.79 3.38
C ASP A 73 4.14 -7.58 1.94
N ALA A 74 2.84 -7.74 1.72
CA ALA A 74 2.26 -7.74 0.38
C ALA A 74 0.85 -7.15 0.33
N PHE A 75 0.51 -6.50 -0.78
CA PHE A 75 -0.86 -6.15 -1.12
C PHE A 75 -1.51 -7.29 -1.92
N ILE A 76 -2.55 -7.90 -1.39
CA ILE A 76 -3.22 -9.06 -1.96
C ILE A 76 -4.53 -8.61 -2.60
N ALA A 77 -4.73 -8.95 -3.87
CA ALA A 77 -5.98 -8.66 -4.57
C ALA A 77 -7.14 -9.46 -3.94
N PRO A 78 -8.37 -8.91 -3.93
CA PRO A 78 -9.54 -9.67 -3.49
C PRO A 78 -9.71 -10.91 -4.39
N GLN A 79 -10.13 -12.01 -3.77
CA GLN A 79 -10.34 -13.27 -4.47
C GLN A 79 -11.34 -13.08 -5.63
N PRO A 80 -10.95 -13.35 -6.90
CA PRO A 80 -11.82 -13.11 -8.05
C PRO A 80 -12.95 -14.15 -8.17
N PHE A 81 -12.72 -15.38 -7.68
CA PHE A 81 -13.69 -16.47 -7.69
C PHE A 81 -13.36 -17.48 -6.57
N PRO A 82 -14.34 -18.22 -6.00
CA PRO A 82 -14.13 -19.06 -4.82
C PRO A 82 -13.07 -20.15 -4.94
N SER A 83 -12.78 -20.63 -6.16
CA SER A 83 -11.75 -21.63 -6.43
C SER A 83 -10.36 -21.04 -6.69
N TRP A 84 -10.18 -19.73 -6.51
CA TRP A 84 -8.86 -19.11 -6.64
C TRP A 84 -8.04 -19.41 -5.40
N GLU A 85 -6.87 -19.99 -5.62
CA GLU A 85 -5.87 -20.22 -4.59
C GLU A 85 -4.79 -19.14 -4.72
N LEU A 86 -4.51 -18.46 -3.62
CA LEU A 86 -3.46 -17.44 -3.56
C LEU A 86 -2.09 -18.09 -3.76
N ASN A 87 -1.33 -17.62 -4.74
CA ASN A 87 0.06 -18.01 -4.88
C ASN A 87 0.90 -17.32 -3.79
N GLU A 88 1.40 -18.05 -2.80
CA GLU A 88 2.08 -17.45 -1.64
C GLU A 88 3.40 -16.73 -1.98
N ASP A 89 4.10 -17.18 -3.03
CA ASP A 89 5.36 -16.57 -3.49
C ASP A 89 5.13 -15.18 -4.07
N THR A 90 4.13 -15.04 -4.94
CA THR A 90 3.83 -13.78 -5.65
C THR A 90 2.71 -12.95 -5.02
N CYS A 91 1.94 -13.56 -4.13
CA CYS A 91 0.74 -13.00 -3.51
C CYS A 91 -0.30 -12.54 -4.55
N ARG A 92 -0.50 -13.32 -5.62
CA ARG A 92 -1.44 -13.11 -6.73
C ARG A 92 -2.22 -14.37 -7.08
#